data_AF-A0A1I5XHY9-F1
#
_entry.id   AF-A0A1I5XHY9-F1
#
_cell.length_a   1.000
_cell.length_b   1.000
_cell.length_c   1.000
_cell.angle_alpha   90.00
_cell.angle_beta   90.00
_cell.angle_gamma   90.00
#
_symmetry.space_group_name_H-M   'P 1'
#
loop_
_entity.id
_entity.type
_entity.pdbx_description
1 polymer ?
#
loop_
_entity_poly.entity_id
_entity_poly.type
_entity_poly.pdbx_seq_one_letter_code
_entity_poly.pdbx_strand_id
1 'polypeptide(L)'
;MSATNPVGIKAYSVFLPRLRMARSAIAQAHAWAFPSMRSKGQKALCTWDEDARALAVEASRDCQNDERSGIESLTQASTTAPFTDLQNASTAASAYSAVPSAPTVPAASVPAWSLCSKNSEASQRLPRRVLK
;
A
#
# COMPACT_ATOMS: atom_id res chain seq x y z
N MET A 1 15.16 17.50 30.54
CA MET A 1 14.10 16.47 30.51
C MET A 1 13.62 16.37 29.07
N SER A 2 13.99 15.32 28.34
CA SER A 2 13.58 15.14 26.94
C SER A 2 12.15 14.63 26.90
N ALA A 3 11.24 15.35 26.24
CA ALA A 3 9.86 14.91 26.07
C ALA A 3 9.84 13.72 25.10
N THR A 4 9.42 12.54 25.57
CA THR A 4 9.22 11.37 24.71
C THR A 4 8.02 11.62 23.83
N ASN A 5 8.26 11.90 22.55
CA ASN A 5 7.20 12.02 21.57
C ASN A 5 6.59 10.62 21.33
N PRO A 6 5.27 10.42 21.47
CA PRO A 6 4.66 9.12 21.26
C PRO A 6 4.91 8.62 19.83
N VAL A 7 5.43 7.40 19.72
CA VAL A 7 5.66 6.71 18.45
C VAL A 7 4.44 5.86 18.12
N GLY A 8 3.93 5.98 16.89
CA GLY A 8 2.77 5.22 16.44
C GLY A 8 2.37 5.51 15.00
N ILE A 9 1.31 4.84 14.53
CA ILE A 9 0.76 5.04 13.19
C ILE A 9 -0.04 6.35 13.18
N LYS A 10 0.42 7.33 12.39
CA LYS A 10 -0.25 8.64 12.26
C LYS A 10 -1.38 8.64 11.23
N ALA A 11 -1.23 7.86 10.17
CA ALA A 11 -2.21 7.75 9.09
C ALA A 11 -2.08 6.38 8.40
N TYR A 12 -3.15 5.94 7.73
CA TYR A 12 -3.15 4.76 6.87
C TYR A 12 -4.05 5.00 5.67
N SER A 13 -3.75 4.33 4.57
CA SER A 13 -4.51 4.36 3.32
C SER A 13 -4.45 2.99 2.66
N VAL A 14 -5.35 2.77 1.70
CA VAL A 14 -5.37 1.54 0.91
C VAL A 14 -5.71 1.90 -0.52
N PHE A 15 -4.91 1.40 -1.46
CA PHE A 15 -5.26 1.40 -2.86
C PHE A 15 -5.64 -0.01 -3.29
N LEU A 16 -6.85 -0.18 -3.82
CA LEU A 16 -7.33 -1.44 -4.36
C LEU A 16 -7.28 -1.36 -5.88
N PRO A 17 -6.88 -2.45 -6.57
CA PRO A 17 -6.94 -2.54 -8.04
C PRO A 17 -8.28 -2.08 -8.59
N ARG A 18 -8.35 -1.65 -9.85
CA ARG A 18 -9.60 -1.16 -10.43
C ARG A 18 -10.56 -2.31 -10.77
N LEU A 19 -10.06 -3.44 -11.25
CA LEU A 19 -10.91 -4.54 -11.72
C LEU A 19 -11.44 -5.41 -10.58
N ARG A 20 -12.68 -5.91 -10.75
CA ARG A 20 -13.38 -6.76 -9.80
C ARG A 20 -14.01 -7.94 -10.53
N MET A 21 -13.85 -9.13 -9.98
CA MET A 21 -14.50 -10.35 -10.47
C MET A 21 -15.42 -10.92 -9.40
N ALA A 22 -16.67 -11.21 -9.77
CA ALA A 22 -17.62 -11.84 -8.86
C ALA A 22 -17.12 -13.23 -8.47
N ARG A 23 -17.07 -13.53 -7.16
CA ARG A 23 -16.64 -14.86 -6.71
C ARG A 23 -17.63 -15.96 -7.06
N SER A 24 -18.89 -15.61 -7.33
CA SER A 24 -19.89 -16.52 -7.90
C SER A 24 -19.52 -16.96 -9.32
N ALA A 25 -19.02 -16.05 -10.16
CA ALA A 25 -18.56 -16.39 -11.50
C ALA A 25 -17.34 -17.33 -11.46
N ILE A 26 -16.42 -17.09 -10.52
CA ILE A 26 -15.28 -17.99 -10.27
C ILE A 26 -15.79 -19.39 -9.86
N ALA A 27 -16.73 -19.44 -8.91
CA ALA A 27 -17.30 -20.71 -8.44
C ALA A 27 -18.05 -21.47 -9.54
N GLN A 28 -18.78 -20.76 -10.40
CA GLN A 28 -19.47 -21.34 -11.56
C GLN A 28 -18.47 -21.93 -12.56
N ALA A 29 -17.41 -21.19 -12.90
CA ALA A 29 -16.37 -21.67 -13.80
C ALA A 29 -15.63 -22.92 -13.27
N HIS A 30 -15.55 -23.07 -11.94
CA HIS A 30 -14.89 -24.19 -11.28
C HIS A 30 -15.87 -25.29 -10.80
N ALA A 31 -17.16 -25.22 -11.16
CA ALA A 31 -18.17 -26.14 -10.65
C ALA A 31 -17.90 -27.62 -10.98
N TRP A 32 -17.19 -27.87 -12.09
CA TRP A 32 -16.80 -29.22 -12.51
C TRP A 32 -15.78 -29.88 -11.56
N ALA A 33 -14.87 -29.10 -10.95
CA ALA A 33 -13.83 -29.58 -10.05
C ALA A 33 -14.22 -29.41 -8.57
N PHE A 34 -14.94 -28.34 -8.25
CA PHE A 34 -15.24 -27.92 -6.88
C PHE A 34 -16.71 -27.51 -6.74
N PRO A 35 -17.66 -28.46 -6.85
CA PRO A 35 -19.10 -28.17 -6.91
C PRO A 35 -19.67 -27.54 -5.62
N SER A 36 -19.04 -27.80 -4.47
CA SER A 36 -19.38 -27.21 -3.16
C SER A 36 -18.83 -25.80 -2.97
N MET A 37 -17.98 -25.31 -3.87
CA MET A 37 -17.40 -23.96 -3.76
C MET A 37 -18.52 -22.93 -3.85
N ARG A 38 -18.67 -22.16 -2.78
CA ARG A 38 -19.58 -21.02 -2.69
C ARG A 38 -18.81 -19.88 -2.04
N SER A 39 -18.87 -18.70 -2.65
CA SER A 39 -18.23 -17.53 -2.09
C SER A 39 -19.02 -16.27 -2.41
N LYS A 40 -19.06 -15.35 -1.45
CA LYS A 40 -19.79 -14.09 -1.54
C LYS A 40 -18.82 -12.96 -1.87
N GLY A 41 -19.37 -11.92 -2.52
CA GLY A 41 -18.64 -10.71 -2.88
C GLY A 41 -17.79 -10.84 -4.13
N GLN A 42 -16.79 -9.96 -4.23
CA GLN A 42 -15.92 -9.84 -5.39
C GLN A 42 -14.45 -10.00 -4.97
N LYS A 43 -13.62 -10.42 -5.92
CA LYS A 43 -12.16 -10.45 -5.79
C LYS A 43 -11.58 -9.31 -6.65
N ALA A 44 -10.69 -8.52 -6.06
CA ALA A 44 -9.91 -7.53 -6.80
C ALA A 44 -8.90 -8.24 -7.72
N LEU A 45 -8.74 -7.71 -8.94
CA LEU A 45 -7.80 -8.22 -9.93
C LEU A 45 -6.91 -7.08 -10.39
N CYS A 46 -5.60 -7.29 -10.34
CA CYS A 46 -4.61 -6.36 -10.88
C CYS A 46 -4.55 -6.47 -12.41
N THR A 47 -4.51 -5.34 -13.09
CA THR A 47 -4.00 -5.26 -14.46
C THR A 47 -2.46 -5.26 -14.48
N TRP A 48 -1.87 -5.32 -15.66
CA TRP A 48 -0.41 -5.40 -15.84
C TRP A 48 0.36 -4.19 -15.27
N ASP A 49 -0.31 -3.04 -15.16
CA ASP A 49 0.17 -1.78 -14.59
C ASP A 49 -0.10 -1.63 -13.08
N GLU A 50 -0.82 -2.59 -12.47
CA GLU A 50 -1.20 -2.59 -11.05
C GLU A 50 -0.33 -3.57 -10.24
N ASP A 51 0.98 -3.40 -10.29
CA ASP A 51 1.94 -4.21 -9.53
C ASP A 51 2.08 -3.75 -8.06
N ALA A 52 2.79 -4.54 -7.24
CA ALA A 52 2.96 -4.25 -5.82
C ALA A 52 3.63 -2.88 -5.54
N ARG A 53 4.35 -2.31 -6.50
CA ARG A 53 4.98 -0.99 -6.37
C ARG A 53 3.98 0.11 -6.71
N ALA A 54 3.25 -0.01 -7.81
CA ALA A 54 2.23 0.94 -8.22
C ALA A 54 1.15 1.07 -7.13
N LEU A 55 0.67 -0.05 -6.59
CA LEU A 55 -0.31 -0.05 -5.50
C LEU A 55 0.22 0.65 -4.25
N ALA A 56 1.50 0.44 -3.89
CA ALA A 56 2.12 1.08 -2.74
C ALA A 56 2.29 2.60 -2.95
N VAL A 57 2.66 3.04 -4.15
CA VAL A 57 2.79 4.46 -4.49
C VAL A 57 1.45 5.18 -4.43
N GLU A 58 0.40 4.60 -5.03
CA GLU A 58 -0.94 5.18 -5.00
C GLU A 58 -1.53 5.23 -3.59
N ALA A 59 -1.35 4.16 -2.80
CA ALA A 59 -1.71 4.20 -1.39
C ALA A 59 -0.95 5.30 -0.65
N SER A 60 0.36 5.44 -0.88
CA SER A 60 1.16 6.47 -0.20
C SER A 60 0.72 7.89 -0.54
N ARG A 61 0.32 8.15 -1.80
CA ARG A 61 -0.23 9.44 -2.24
C ARG A 61 -1.52 9.77 -1.51
N ASP A 62 -2.41 8.79 -1.35
CA ASP A 62 -3.66 8.96 -0.62
C ASP A 62 -3.42 9.16 0.91
N CYS A 63 -2.45 8.44 1.48
CA CYS A 63 -2.10 8.55 2.91
C CYS A 63 -1.63 9.94 3.30
N GLN A 64 -0.85 10.57 2.42
CA GLN A 64 -0.03 11.72 2.78
C GLN A 64 -0.63 13.07 2.36
N ASN A 65 -1.65 13.07 1.49
CA ASN A 65 -2.22 14.26 0.87
C ASN A 65 -1.13 15.15 0.21
N ASP A 66 -1.36 16.45 0.05
CA ASP A 66 -0.38 17.39 -0.56
C ASP A 66 0.92 17.59 0.26
N GLU A 67 0.99 17.13 1.52
CA GLU A 67 2.16 17.33 2.39
C GLU A 67 3.24 16.25 2.24
N ARG A 68 4.01 16.33 1.16
CA ARG A 68 5.12 15.40 0.86
C ARG A 68 6.39 15.61 1.70
N SER A 69 6.44 16.65 2.52
CA SER A 69 7.60 16.96 3.37
C SER A 69 7.66 16.09 4.64
N GLY A 70 8.87 15.84 5.14
CA GLY A 70 9.12 15.19 6.43
C GLY A 70 9.14 13.66 6.44
N ILE A 71 9.13 12.99 5.29
CA ILE A 71 9.36 11.54 5.20
C ILE A 71 10.86 11.29 5.35
N GLU A 72 11.25 10.68 6.46
CA GLU A 72 12.66 10.37 6.74
C GLU A 72 13.06 8.99 6.22
N SER A 73 12.12 8.04 6.15
CA SER A 73 12.42 6.70 5.64
C SER A 73 11.21 6.06 4.95
N LEU A 74 11.50 5.18 3.99
CA LEU A 74 10.49 4.38 3.29
C LEU A 74 10.86 2.90 3.32
N THR A 75 9.94 2.10 3.85
CA THR A 75 10.04 0.64 3.80
C THR A 75 8.93 0.09 2.91
N GLN A 76 9.29 -0.76 1.95
CA GLN A 76 8.33 -1.51 1.14
C GLN A 76 8.41 -2.99 1.49
N ALA A 77 7.30 -3.54 2.00
CA ALA A 77 7.13 -4.96 2.23
C ALA A 77 6.20 -5.57 1.18
N SER A 78 6.67 -6.60 0.47
CA SER A 78 5.84 -7.37 -0.47
C SER A 78 6.43 -8.76 -0.71
N THR A 79 5.56 -9.75 -0.90
CA THR A 79 5.93 -11.10 -1.37
C THR A 79 5.82 -11.24 -2.89
N THR A 80 5.34 -10.20 -3.58
CA THR A 80 5.14 -10.14 -5.03
C THR A 80 5.85 -8.92 -5.62
N ALA A 81 7.00 -8.55 -5.06
CA ALA A 81 7.80 -7.45 -5.56
C ALA A 81 8.38 -7.78 -6.96
N PRO A 82 8.39 -6.81 -7.91
CA PRO A 82 8.77 -7.08 -9.30
C PRO A 82 10.26 -7.37 -9.51
N PHE A 83 11.14 -6.85 -8.64
CA PHE A 83 12.58 -7.04 -8.75
C PHE A 83 13.16 -7.79 -7.54
N THR A 84 14.06 -8.73 -7.80
CA THR A 84 14.88 -9.41 -6.78
C THR A 84 16.21 -8.70 -6.55
N ASP A 85 16.79 -8.14 -7.62
CA ASP A 85 18.14 -7.55 -7.59
C ASP A 85 18.12 -6.05 -7.30
N LEU A 86 17.02 -5.38 -7.66
CA LEU A 86 16.80 -3.95 -7.39
C LEU A 86 16.02 -3.75 -6.10
N GLN A 87 16.40 -2.74 -5.33
CA GLN A 87 15.70 -2.37 -4.13
C GLN A 87 14.35 -1.72 -4.48
N ASN A 88 13.25 -2.48 -4.37
CA ASN A 88 11.90 -2.00 -4.73
C ASN A 88 11.50 -0.71 -3.99
N ALA A 89 11.90 -0.56 -2.71
CA ALA A 89 11.62 0.62 -1.90
C ALA A 89 12.23 1.90 -2.48
N SER A 90 13.45 1.85 -3.03
CA SER A 90 14.08 3.03 -3.64
C SER A 90 13.36 3.41 -4.94
N THR A 91 12.99 2.42 -5.74
CA THR A 91 12.20 2.66 -6.95
C THR A 91 10.82 3.23 -6.60
N ALA A 92 10.15 2.74 -5.55
CA ALA A 92 8.89 3.30 -5.06
C ALA A 92 9.04 4.75 -4.58
N ALA A 93 10.09 5.06 -3.81
CA ALA A 93 10.39 6.43 -3.35
C ALA A 93 10.56 7.39 -4.53
N SER A 94 11.29 6.98 -5.58
CA SER A 94 11.47 7.77 -6.80
C SER A 94 10.14 8.02 -7.52
N ALA A 95 9.27 7.01 -7.62
CA ALA A 95 7.94 7.16 -8.25
C ALA A 95 6.98 8.04 -7.43
N TYR A 96 7.13 8.04 -6.11
CA TYR A 96 6.39 8.90 -5.20
C TYR A 96 6.91 10.35 -5.21
N SER A 97 8.11 10.61 -5.74
CA SER A 97 8.82 11.89 -5.63
C SER A 97 9.16 12.27 -4.18
N ALA A 98 9.56 11.29 -3.37
CA ALA A 98 10.18 11.58 -2.07
C ALA A 98 11.52 12.29 -2.27
N VAL A 99 11.96 13.08 -1.28
CA VAL A 99 13.28 13.73 -1.31
C VAL A 99 14.36 12.64 -1.45
N PRO A 100 15.37 12.80 -2.34
CA PRO A 100 16.39 11.78 -2.61
C PRO A 100 17.20 11.31 -1.39
N SER A 101 17.11 12.02 -0.27
CA SER A 101 17.87 11.76 0.95
C SER A 101 17.19 10.84 1.95
N ALA A 102 15.95 10.41 1.72
CA ALA A 102 15.25 9.52 2.66
C ALA A 102 15.83 8.09 2.58
N PRO A 103 16.47 7.55 3.64
CA PRO A 103 16.89 6.15 3.68
C PRO A 103 15.74 5.18 3.36
N THR A 104 15.96 4.33 2.36
CA THR A 104 15.02 3.26 1.99
C THR A 104 15.50 1.91 2.50
N VAL A 105 14.59 1.08 3.01
CA VAL A 105 14.93 -0.25 3.56
C VAL A 105 14.01 -1.32 2.94
N PRO A 106 14.53 -2.47 2.48
CA PRO A 106 13.68 -3.58 2.05
C PRO A 106 13.11 -4.33 3.26
N ALA A 107 11.86 -4.79 3.18
CA ALA A 107 11.29 -5.73 4.14
C ALA A 107 10.77 -6.98 3.40
N ALA A 108 11.31 -8.15 3.70
CA ALA A 108 10.81 -9.42 3.19
C ALA A 108 9.88 -10.08 4.22
N SER A 109 8.91 -10.87 3.74
CA SER A 109 8.02 -11.73 4.55
C SER A 109 6.90 -11.04 5.34
N VAL A 110 6.28 -10.00 4.78
CA VAL A 110 5.09 -9.35 5.40
C VAL A 110 4.00 -9.11 4.36
N PRO A 111 2.70 -9.39 4.65
CA PRO A 111 1.61 -9.00 3.75
C PRO A 111 1.61 -7.48 3.59
N ALA A 112 1.53 -7.01 2.35
CA ALA A 112 1.82 -5.64 1.93
C ALA A 112 1.43 -4.53 2.93
N TRP A 113 2.42 -3.94 3.57
CA TRP A 113 2.32 -2.71 4.35
C TRP A 113 3.56 -1.86 4.07
N SER A 114 3.37 -0.57 3.89
CA SER A 114 4.47 0.40 3.84
C SER A 114 4.35 1.29 5.06
N LEU A 115 5.41 1.34 5.87
CA LEU A 115 5.49 2.25 7.01
C LEU A 115 6.29 3.47 6.60
N CYS A 116 5.65 4.63 6.70
CA CYS A 116 6.27 5.92 6.56
C CYS A 116 6.42 6.52 7.97
N SER A 117 7.67 6.76 8.40
CA SER A 117 7.94 7.46 9.66
C SER A 117 8.10 8.96 9.39
N LYS A 118 7.25 9.78 10.01
CA LYS A 118 7.39 11.25 10.06
C LYS A 118 7.76 11.70 11.47
N ASN A 119 8.85 12.46 11.63
CA ASN A 119 9.06 13.26 12.84
C ASN A 119 8.04 14.41 12.88
N SER A 120 7.55 14.73 14.07
CA SER A 120 6.39 15.60 14.30
C SER A 120 6.70 17.09 14.20
N GLU A 121 5.84 17.85 13.52
CA GLU A 121 5.19 19.08 14.00
C GLU A 121 4.13 19.52 12.97
N ALA A 122 2.91 19.87 13.43
CA ALA A 122 1.70 20.23 12.66
C ALA A 122 1.08 19.07 11.84
N SER A 123 -0.23 18.89 11.65
CA SER A 123 -1.42 19.74 11.83
C SER A 123 -2.67 18.86 12.08
N GLN A 124 -3.73 19.47 12.58
CA GLN A 124 -4.95 18.85 13.11
C GLN A 124 -6.03 18.53 12.03
N ARG A 125 -6.88 17.52 12.35
CA ARG A 125 -8.29 17.23 11.91
C ARG A 125 -8.58 16.49 10.58
N LEU A 126 -8.96 15.21 10.72
CA LEU A 126 -10.23 14.48 10.37
C LEU A 126 -11.17 15.06 9.27
N PRO A 127 -12.16 14.29 8.74
CA PRO A 127 -12.11 13.14 7.80
C PRO A 127 -13.08 13.35 6.60
N ARG A 128 -12.88 12.76 5.42
CA ARG A 128 -13.99 12.57 4.43
C ARG A 128 -13.80 11.27 3.65
N ARG A 129 -14.52 10.20 3.99
CA ARG A 129 -15.92 9.82 3.65
C ARG A 129 -16.04 9.10 2.30
N VAL A 130 -16.32 7.81 2.44
CA VAL A 130 -17.34 7.02 1.72
C VAL A 130 -17.15 6.95 0.21
N LEU A 131 -16.52 5.84 -0.18
CA LEU A 131 -16.77 5.16 -1.45
C LEU A 131 -18.29 5.11 -1.68
N LYS A 132 -18.78 5.80 -2.71
CA LYS A 132 -20.06 5.50 -3.34
C LYS A 132 -19.89 4.31 -4.27
#